data_AF-A0A2N1JCQ2-F1
#
_entry.id   AF-A0A2N1JCQ2-F1
#
_cell.length_a   1.000
_cell.length_b   1.000
_cell.length_c   1.000
_cell.angle_alpha   90.00
_cell.angle_beta   90.00
_cell.angle_gamma   90.00
#
_symmetry.space_group_name_H-M   'P 1'
#
loop_
_entity.id
_entity.type
_entity.pdbx_description
1 polymer ?
#
loop_
_entity_poly.entity_id
_entity_poly.type
_entity_poly.pdbx_seq_one_letter_code
_entity_poly.pdbx_strand_id
1 'polypeptide(L)'
;MERWAAFHTAHFQDAARRQWFAEQLSAQHCTRDELEDAYTTPAAGEDERAWQTRYGLAHLTPSAARIFDHSRRFRERRASMHAGETDELGSLRARALDAMQKRRTQQ
;
A
#
# COMPACT_ATOMS: atom_id res chain seq x y z
N MET A 1 -14.14 11.26 -35.38
CA MET A 1 -13.49 10.17 -34.61
C MET A 1 -11.96 10.14 -34.78
N GLU A 2 -11.38 10.66 -35.87
CA GLU A 2 -9.92 10.59 -36.13
C GLU A 2 -9.04 11.24 -35.06
N ARG A 3 -9.44 12.36 -34.42
CA ARG A 3 -8.66 12.98 -33.33
C ARG A 3 -8.46 12.04 -32.13
N TRP A 4 -9.45 11.20 -31.82
CA TRP A 4 -9.34 10.23 -30.73
C TRP A 4 -8.38 9.09 -31.09
N ALA A 5 -8.47 8.57 -32.31
CA ALA A 5 -7.57 7.52 -32.79
C ALA A 5 -6.11 8.00 -32.90
N ALA A 6 -5.90 9.23 -33.39
CA ALA A 6 -4.58 9.85 -33.47
C ALA A 6 -3.99 10.09 -32.07
N PHE A 7 -4.79 10.57 -31.12
CA PHE A 7 -4.39 10.69 -29.72
C PHE A 7 -4.03 9.31 -29.13
N HIS A 8 -4.87 8.30 -29.33
CA HIS A 8 -4.62 6.97 -28.79
C HIS A 8 -3.33 6.34 -29.33
N THR A 9 -3.08 6.52 -30.63
CA THR A 9 -1.88 6.01 -31.30
C THR A 9 -0.63 6.70 -30.77
N ALA A 10 -0.65 8.04 -30.68
CA ALA A 10 0.50 8.83 -30.25
C ALA A 10 0.82 8.70 -28.74
N HIS A 11 -0.14 8.33 -27.90
CA HIS A 11 0.06 8.28 -26.44
C HIS A 11 0.09 6.86 -25.86
N PHE A 12 -0.63 5.91 -26.46
CA PHE A 12 -0.75 4.55 -25.90
C PHE A 12 -0.18 3.45 -26.81
N GLN A 13 -0.08 3.65 -28.12
CA GLN A 13 0.45 2.60 -29.02
C GLN A 13 1.95 2.73 -29.29
N ASP A 14 2.52 3.92 -29.09
CA ASP A 14 3.96 4.14 -29.12
C ASP A 14 4.66 3.38 -27.98
N ALA A 15 5.47 2.39 -28.34
CA ALA A 15 6.19 1.54 -27.39
C ALA A 15 7.22 2.31 -26.57
N ALA A 16 7.92 3.29 -27.16
CA ALA A 16 8.92 4.09 -26.46
C ALA A 16 8.26 5.00 -25.42
N ARG A 17 7.11 5.59 -25.75
CA ARG A 17 6.34 6.41 -24.79
C ARG A 17 5.76 5.57 -23.65
N ARG A 18 5.25 4.36 -23.94
CA ARG A 18 4.79 3.45 -22.90
C ARG A 18 5.91 3.05 -21.94
N GLN A 19 7.09 2.77 -22.49
CA GLN A 19 8.26 2.41 -21.68
C GLN A 19 8.71 3.59 -20.81
N TRP A 20 8.78 4.79 -21.37
CA TRP A 20 9.04 6.01 -20.59
C TRP A 20 8.00 6.22 -19.48
N PHE A 21 6.70 6.05 -19.75
CA PHE A 21 5.67 6.16 -18.72
C PHE A 21 5.80 5.09 -17.64
N ALA A 22 6.13 3.86 -18.00
CA ALA A 22 6.39 2.79 -17.04
C ALA A 22 7.61 3.10 -16.17
N GLU A 23 8.68 3.64 -16.78
CA GLU A 23 9.88 4.10 -16.06
C GLU A 23 9.53 5.24 -15.11
N GLN A 24 8.73 6.22 -15.53
CA GLN A 24 8.30 7.33 -14.66
C GLN A 24 7.41 6.85 -13.51
N LEU A 25 6.46 5.94 -13.76
CA LEU A 25 5.63 5.34 -12.71
C LEU A 25 6.47 4.49 -11.75
N SER A 26 7.48 3.79 -12.26
CA SER A 26 8.40 3.04 -11.42
C SER A 26 9.31 3.97 -10.61
N ALA A 27 9.74 5.10 -11.17
CA ALA A 27 10.61 6.08 -10.50
C ALA A 27 9.87 6.93 -9.46
N GLN A 28 8.54 7.09 -9.59
CA GLN A 28 7.68 7.67 -8.55
C GLN A 28 7.47 6.67 -7.41
N HIS A 29 8.52 6.42 -6.63
CA HIS A 29 8.42 5.69 -5.37
C HIS A 29 7.87 6.61 -4.29
N CYS A 30 6.55 6.77 -4.23
CA CYS A 30 5.91 7.14 -2.97
C CYS A 30 5.41 5.85 -2.30
N THR A 31 5.83 5.63 -1.07
CA THR A 31 5.28 4.60 -0.22
C THR A 31 3.84 4.97 0.14
N ARG A 32 3.02 3.96 0.45
CA ARG A 32 1.66 4.19 0.94
C ARG A 32 1.65 5.10 2.17
N ASP A 33 2.65 4.93 3.04
CA ASP A 33 2.82 5.73 4.25
C ASP A 33 3.08 7.21 3.93
N GLU A 34 3.90 7.52 2.93
CA GLU A 34 4.15 8.90 2.49
C GLU A 34 2.89 9.56 1.89
N LEU A 35 2.09 8.80 1.15
CA LEU A 35 0.81 9.30 0.64
C LEU A 35 -0.16 9.61 1.77
N GLU A 36 -0.28 8.71 2.74
CA GLU A 36 -1.12 8.89 3.93
C GLU A 36 -0.64 10.07 4.79
N ASP A 37 0.68 10.23 4.98
CA ASP A 37 1.25 11.34 5.74
C ASP A 37 0.94 12.71 5.08
N ALA A 38 0.88 12.76 3.74
CA ALA A 38 0.48 13.95 3.01
C ALA A 38 -0.96 14.39 3.29
N TYR A 39 -1.88 13.45 3.57
CA TYR A 39 -3.27 13.78 3.93
C TYR A 39 -3.36 14.46 5.30
N THR A 40 -2.50 14.05 6.23
CA THR A 40 -2.53 14.53 7.61
C THR A 40 -1.66 15.77 7.86
N THR A 41 -0.96 16.25 6.84
CA THR A 41 -0.10 17.44 6.90
C THR A 41 -0.81 18.65 6.28
N PRO A 42 -0.97 19.76 7.02
CA PRO A 42 -1.49 21.01 6.45
C PRO A 42 -0.55 21.56 5.37
N ALA A 43 -1.14 22.17 4.34
CA ALA A 43 -0.37 22.92 3.35
C ALA A 43 0.23 24.20 3.98
N ALA A 44 1.24 24.77 3.33
CA ALA A 44 1.87 26.00 3.81
C ALA A 44 0.85 27.14 3.93
N GLY A 45 0.69 27.69 5.12
CA GLY A 45 -0.29 28.75 5.42
C GLY A 45 -1.74 28.27 5.55
N GLU A 46 -1.99 26.96 5.47
CA GLU A 46 -3.33 26.38 5.69
C GLU A 46 -3.62 26.34 7.19
N ASP A 47 -4.74 26.96 7.60
CA ASP A 47 -5.25 26.82 8.95
C ASP A 47 -6.05 25.52 9.14
N GLU A 48 -6.35 25.17 10.39
CA GLU A 48 -7.05 23.93 10.70
C GLU A 48 -8.43 23.85 10.03
N ARG A 49 -9.16 24.97 9.94
CA ARG A 49 -10.52 25.00 9.39
C ARG A 49 -10.50 24.82 7.87
N ALA A 50 -9.51 25.39 7.19
CA ALA A 50 -9.27 25.21 5.78
C ALA A 50 -8.89 23.75 5.46
N TRP A 51 -7.99 23.16 6.26
CA TRP A 51 -7.65 21.74 6.16
C TRP A 51 -8.88 20.84 6.36
N GLN A 52 -9.67 21.11 7.40
CA GLN A 52 -10.94 20.45 7.70
C GLN A 52 -11.92 20.52 6.51
N THR A 53 -12.07 21.71 5.93
CA THR A 53 -12.94 21.92 4.76
C THR A 53 -12.45 21.16 3.53
N ARG A 54 -11.14 21.18 3.26
CA ARG A 54 -10.51 20.48 2.12
C ARG A 54 -10.78 18.98 2.14
N TYR A 55 -10.81 18.38 3.33
CA TYR A 55 -11.02 16.95 3.51
C TYR A 55 -12.43 16.57 3.99
N GLY A 56 -13.34 17.53 4.15
CA GLY A 56 -14.72 17.28 4.59
C GLY A 56 -14.84 16.80 6.04
N LEU A 57 -13.95 17.26 6.92
CA LEU A 57 -13.87 16.89 8.33
C LEU A 57 -14.33 18.07 9.19
N ALA A 58 -15.18 17.87 10.20
CA ALA A 58 -15.72 18.98 10.99
C ALA A 58 -14.98 19.24 12.31
N HIS A 59 -14.36 18.21 12.89
CA HIS A 59 -13.81 18.25 14.25
C HIS A 59 -12.48 17.50 14.39
N LEU A 60 -11.92 17.03 13.28
CA LEU A 60 -10.65 16.35 13.30
C LEU A 60 -9.55 17.40 13.09
N THR A 61 -8.51 17.35 13.90
CA THR A 61 -7.31 18.16 13.68
C THR A 61 -6.30 17.34 12.87
N PRO A 62 -5.41 17.98 12.11
CA PRO A 62 -4.34 17.28 11.39
C PRO A 62 -3.49 16.39 12.32
N SER A 63 -3.21 16.87 13.54
CA SER A 63 -2.48 16.11 14.55
C SER A 63 -3.26 14.90 15.07
N ALA A 64 -4.57 15.03 15.28
CA ALA A 64 -5.41 13.90 15.67
C ALA A 64 -5.45 12.82 14.56
N ALA A 65 -5.56 13.25 13.29
CA ALA A 65 -5.52 12.34 12.14
C ALA A 65 -4.23 11.51 12.12
N ARG A 66 -3.06 12.14 12.35
CA ARG A 66 -1.76 11.45 12.47
C ARG A 66 -1.74 10.38 13.55
N ILE A 67 -2.32 10.67 14.72
CA ILE A 67 -2.38 9.71 15.84
C ILE A 67 -3.21 8.48 15.47
N PHE A 68 -4.37 8.70 14.84
CA PHE A 68 -5.24 7.60 14.40
C PHE A 68 -4.57 6.75 13.32
N ASP A 69 -3.90 7.37 12.35
CA ASP A 69 -3.16 6.65 11.32
C ASP A 69 -2.00 5.84 11.90
N HIS A 70 -1.22 6.43 12.81
CA HIS A 70 -0.15 5.69 13.48
C HIS A 70 -0.69 4.48 14.25
N SER A 71 -1.81 4.65 14.94
CA SER A 71 -2.49 3.58 15.67
C SER A 71 -3.01 2.48 14.73
N ARG A 72 -3.54 2.86 13.55
CA ARG A 72 -3.97 1.92 12.52
C ARG A 72 -2.79 1.15 11.95
N ARG A 73 -1.71 1.82 11.55
CA ARG A 73 -0.47 1.20 11.05
C ARG A 73 0.12 0.22 12.06
N PHE A 74 0.08 0.56 13.35
CA PHE A 74 0.51 -0.36 14.40
C PHE A 74 -0.32 -1.65 14.41
N ARG A 75 -1.65 -1.55 14.34
CA ARG A 75 -2.54 -2.73 14.27
C ARG A 75 -2.32 -3.55 13.01
N GLU A 76 -2.18 -2.90 11.86
CA GLU A 76 -1.95 -3.57 10.57
C GLU A 76 -0.61 -4.32 10.56
N ARG A 77 0.48 -3.69 10.99
CA ARG A 77 1.80 -4.34 11.11
C ARG A 77 1.76 -5.54 12.06
N ARG A 78 1.06 -5.40 13.18
CA ARG A 78 0.90 -6.51 14.12
C ARG A 78 0.09 -7.65 13.50
N ALA A 79 -0.99 -7.35 12.79
CA ALA A 79 -1.80 -8.35 12.10
C ALA A 79 -0.99 -9.09 11.02
N SER A 80 -0.17 -8.38 10.23
CA SER A 80 0.68 -8.99 9.20
C SER A 80 1.76 -9.90 9.79
N MET A 81 2.38 -9.50 10.92
CA MET A 81 3.37 -10.35 11.60
C MET A 81 2.76 -11.65 12.09
N HIS A 82 1.61 -11.60 12.77
CA HIS A 82 0.94 -12.79 13.26
C HIS A 82 0.43 -13.69 12.11
N ALA A 83 -0.02 -13.11 11.00
CA ALA A 83 -0.41 -13.87 9.82
C ALA A 83 0.76 -14.67 9.23
N GLY A 84 1.95 -14.06 9.13
CA GLY A 84 3.16 -14.76 8.67
C GLY A 84 3.61 -15.87 9.63
N GLU A 85 3.55 -15.61 10.94
CA GLU A 85 3.91 -16.58 11.97
C GLU A 85 2.99 -17.82 11.95
N THR A 86 1.68 -17.63 11.73
CA THR A 86 0.74 -18.75 11.58
C THR A 86 1.03 -19.61 10.35
N ASP A 87 1.50 -19.01 9.26
CA ASP A 87 1.84 -19.73 8.02
C ASP A 87 3.14 -20.54 8.16
N GLU A 88 4.15 -19.98 8.84
CA GLU A 88 5.38 -20.69 9.18
C GLU A 88 5.15 -21.86 10.15
N LEU A 89 4.34 -21.67 11.19
CA LEU A 89 3.96 -22.72 12.13
C LEU A 89 3.16 -23.84 11.44
N GLY A 90 2.25 -23.48 10.53
CA GLY A 90 1.54 -24.45 9.69
C GLY A 90 2.50 -25.28 8.83
N SER A 91 3.47 -24.61 8.20
CA SER A 91 4.51 -25.24 7.38
C SER A 91 5.46 -26.15 8.19
N LEU A 92 5.80 -25.76 9.42
CA LEU A 92 6.59 -26.59 10.33
C LEU A 92 5.82 -27.84 10.78
N ARG A 93 4.54 -27.67 11.12
CA ARG A 93 3.67 -28.78 11.53
C ARG A 93 3.48 -29.80 10.39
N ALA A 94 3.28 -29.33 9.16
CA ALA A 94 3.15 -30.20 7.99
C ALA A 94 4.43 -31.04 7.78
N ARG A 95 5.61 -30.40 7.86
CA ARG A 95 6.91 -31.09 7.74
C ARG A 95 7.13 -32.11 8.86
N ALA A 96 6.77 -31.78 10.09
CA ALA A 96 6.90 -32.69 11.22
C ALA A 96 6.01 -33.94 11.06
N LEU A 97 4.76 -33.77 10.62
CA LEU A 97 3.84 -34.88 10.39
C LEU A 97 4.30 -35.79 9.25
N ASP A 98 4.77 -35.22 8.14
CA ASP A 98 5.34 -35.98 7.01
C ASP A 98 6.58 -36.79 7.44
N ALA A 99 7.47 -36.19 8.23
CA ALA A 99 8.64 -36.88 8.76
C ALA A 99 8.27 -38.04 9.71
N MET A 100 7.22 -37.89 10.51
CA MET A 100 6.71 -38.96 11.38
C MET A 100 6.07 -40.10 10.58
N GLN A 101 5.30 -39.77 9.53
CA GLN A 101 4.69 -40.77 8.66
C GLN A 101 5.74 -41.57 7.90
N LYS A 102 6.78 -40.92 7.35
CA LYS A 102 7.89 -41.59 6.67
C LYS A 102 8.68 -42.54 7.58
N ARG A 103 8.88 -42.19 8.85
CA ARG A 103 9.52 -43.10 9.83
C ARG A 103 8.64 -44.30 10.17
N ARG A 104 7.31 -44.12 10.15
CA ARG A 104 6.36 -45.20 10.46
C ARG A 104 6.21 -46.21 9.32
N THR A 105 6.45 -45.83 8.08
CA THR A 105 6.34 -46.71 6.90
C THR A 105 7.65 -47.41 6.51
N GLN A 106 8.77 -47.08 7.17
CA GLN A 106 10.07 -47.73 6.98
C GLN A 106 10.39 -48.81 8.02
N GLN A 107 9.47 -49.07 8.96
CA GLN A 107 9.48 -50.23 9.87
C GLN A 107 8.46 -51.25 9.40
#